data_AF-A0A3N4W900-F1
#
_entry.id   AF-A0A3N4W900-F1
#
_cell.length_a   1.000
_cell.length_b   1.000
_cell.length_c   1.000
_cell.angle_alpha   90.00
_cell.angle_beta   90.00
_cell.angle_gamma   90.00
#
_symmetry.space_group_name_H-M   'P 1'
#
loop_
_entity.id
_entity.type
_entity.pdbx_description
1 polymer ?
#
loop_
_entity_poly.entity_id
_entity_poly.type
_entity_poly.pdbx_seq_one_letter_code
_entity_poly.pdbx_strand_id
1 'polypeptide(L)'
;MNKSDIIQVKSLLQVIFMKKEETLPFKILFKQKRTELGYTQKDVAERTNTSPTLISKYEKGLAKPRIETAKRIAELLKIDLTTLIESLTQEEVYLTKIPFYLTEFDEDEFLYIPNTLLPNNVSPSNFLAYKYQGNSMEPILQHGDTLIVNTTYDMNDNCFNKDIFLVMTDDNVYTRHIAVGDKNNFIIYASNNMYQSFEISHQRIEIIGKVIWRSGFI
;
A
#
# COMPACT_ATOMS: atom_id res chain seq x y z
N MET A 1 20.67 -4.06 -13.14
CA MET A 1 19.94 -2.81 -12.87
C MET A 1 20.79 -1.96 -11.95
N ASN A 2 21.08 -0.71 -12.32
CA ASN A 2 21.90 0.22 -11.54
C ASN A 2 21.04 1.04 -10.57
N LYS A 3 21.66 1.70 -9.59
CA LYS A 3 20.99 2.63 -8.64
C LYS A 3 20.12 3.70 -9.31
N SER A 4 20.39 4.05 -10.58
CA SER A 4 19.56 4.97 -11.38
C SER A 4 18.16 4.43 -11.66
N ASP A 5 18.05 3.12 -11.87
CA ASP A 5 16.81 2.46 -12.29
C ASP A 5 15.85 2.40 -11.08
N ILE A 6 16.39 2.21 -9.88
CA ILE A 6 15.67 2.29 -8.59
C ILE A 6 15.09 3.69 -8.35
N ILE A 7 15.75 4.75 -8.80
CA ILE A 7 15.27 6.14 -8.65
C ILE A 7 14.13 6.43 -9.63
N GLN A 8 14.15 5.84 -10.83
CA GLN A 8 13.11 6.05 -11.85
C GLN A 8 11.79 5.36 -11.46
N VAL A 9 11.86 4.18 -10.83
CA VAL A 9 10.70 3.45 -10.28
C VAL A 9 10.01 4.22 -9.13
N LYS A 10 10.76 5.00 -8.33
CA LYS A 10 10.22 5.80 -7.21
C LYS A 10 9.26 6.92 -7.63
N SER A 11 9.24 7.30 -8.91
CA SER A 11 8.45 8.43 -9.44
C SER A 11 6.99 8.09 -9.81
N LEU A 12 6.55 6.82 -9.74
CA LEU A 12 5.33 6.35 -10.41
C LEU A 12 4.18 5.93 -9.49
N LEU A 13 4.27 6.20 -8.19
CA LEU A 13 3.25 5.79 -7.23
C LEU A 13 2.06 6.75 -7.26
N GLN A 14 0.91 6.22 -7.73
CA GLN A 14 -0.38 6.90 -7.70
C GLN A 14 -1.37 6.06 -6.89
N VAL A 15 -2.14 6.71 -6.02
CA VAL A 15 -3.30 6.10 -5.34
C VAL A 15 -4.45 6.07 -6.34
N ILE A 16 -5.02 4.89 -6.60
CA ILE A 16 -6.10 4.71 -7.56
C ILE A 16 -7.39 4.33 -6.82
N PHE A 17 -8.50 4.96 -7.20
CA PHE A 17 -9.85 4.61 -6.78
C PHE A 17 -10.46 3.69 -7.85
N MET A 18 -10.74 2.42 -7.52
CA MET A 18 -11.40 1.50 -8.45
C MET A 18 -12.91 1.43 -8.20
N LYS A 19 -13.67 1.64 -9.27
CA LYS A 19 -15.12 1.43 -9.31
C LYS A 19 -15.42 -0.07 -9.42
N LYS A 20 -15.97 -0.65 -8.36
CA LYS A 20 -16.99 -1.70 -8.55
C LYS A 20 -18.23 -1.00 -9.12
N GLU A 21 -19.15 -1.69 -9.79
CA GLU A 21 -20.41 -1.12 -10.31
C GLU A 21 -21.39 -0.70 -9.18
N GLU A 22 -20.88 0.02 -8.19
CA GLU A 22 -21.54 0.39 -6.95
C GLU A 22 -21.40 1.91 -6.75
N THR A 23 -22.35 2.45 -6.00
CA THR A 23 -22.45 3.87 -5.65
C THR A 23 -21.15 4.38 -5.03
N LEU A 24 -20.68 5.57 -5.46
CA LEU A 24 -19.44 6.17 -4.95
C LEU A 24 -19.53 6.41 -3.43
N PRO A 25 -18.43 6.29 -2.65
CA PRO A 25 -18.43 6.66 -1.24
C PRO A 25 -18.84 8.12 -1.02
N PHE A 26 -19.51 8.37 0.12
CA PHE A 26 -20.20 9.64 0.39
C PHE A 26 -19.34 10.88 0.17
N LYS A 27 -18.11 10.88 0.66
CA LYS A 27 -17.18 12.00 0.49
C LYS A 27 -16.98 12.37 -0.99
N ILE A 28 -16.76 11.37 -1.84
CA ILE A 28 -16.52 11.54 -3.27
C ILE A 28 -17.81 11.96 -3.97
N LEU A 29 -18.90 11.21 -3.75
CA LEU A 29 -20.20 11.49 -4.36
C LEU A 29 -20.68 12.91 -4.04
N PHE A 30 -20.62 13.27 -2.76
CA PHE A 30 -21.06 14.57 -2.25
C PHE A 30 -20.25 15.72 -2.88
N LYS A 31 -18.92 15.62 -2.87
CA LYS A 31 -18.04 16.64 -3.47
C LYS A 31 -18.29 16.76 -4.97
N GLN A 32 -18.37 15.63 -5.68
CA GLN A 32 -18.60 15.59 -7.12
C GLN A 32 -19.93 16.25 -7.50
N LYS A 33 -21.04 15.83 -6.88
CA LYS A 33 -22.38 16.38 -7.15
C LYS A 33 -22.48 17.86 -6.79
N ARG A 34 -21.86 18.28 -5.68
CA ARG A 34 -21.78 19.69 -5.32
C ARG A 34 -21.10 20.51 -6.42
N THR A 35 -19.95 20.04 -6.93
CA THR A 35 -19.20 20.74 -7.98
C THR A 35 -19.92 20.73 -9.34
N GLU A 36 -20.58 19.63 -9.71
CA GLU A 36 -21.40 19.54 -10.93
C GLU A 36 -22.54 20.57 -10.94
N LEU A 37 -23.11 20.86 -9.76
CA LEU A 37 -24.16 21.85 -9.57
C LEU A 37 -23.64 23.28 -9.34
N GLY A 38 -22.32 23.48 -9.32
CA GLY A 38 -21.70 24.80 -9.15
C GLY A 38 -21.80 25.40 -7.74
N TYR A 39 -22.13 24.60 -6.72
CA TYR A 39 -22.25 25.10 -5.34
C TYR A 39 -20.89 25.17 -4.65
N THR A 40 -20.66 26.21 -3.85
CA THR A 40 -19.54 26.27 -2.89
C THR A 40 -19.88 25.51 -1.60
N GLN A 41 -18.88 25.21 -0.77
CA GLN A 41 -19.13 24.61 0.56
C GLN A 41 -20.01 25.51 1.44
N LYS A 42 -19.89 26.84 1.27
CA LYS A 42 -20.71 27.83 1.97
C LYS A 42 -22.16 27.77 1.51
N ASP A 43 -22.40 27.68 0.19
CA ASP A 43 -23.76 27.58 -0.36
C ASP A 43 -24.48 26.34 0.14
N VAL A 44 -23.78 25.20 0.18
CA VAL A 44 -24.37 23.96 0.71
C VAL A 44 -24.67 24.08 2.19
N ALA A 45 -23.78 24.73 2.96
CA ALA A 45 -23.98 24.93 4.39
C ALA A 45 -25.26 25.73 4.68
N GLU A 46 -25.44 26.85 3.97
CA GLU A 46 -26.62 27.70 4.09
C GLU A 46 -27.90 26.96 3.68
N ARG A 47 -27.88 26.26 2.54
CA ARG A 47 -29.06 25.56 2.00
C ARG A 47 -29.45 24.31 2.77
N THR A 48 -28.51 23.67 3.47
CA THR A 48 -28.78 22.45 4.26
C THR A 48 -28.86 22.72 5.77
N ASN A 49 -28.92 24.00 6.17
CA ASN A 49 -28.95 24.45 7.56
C ASN A 49 -27.86 23.76 8.41
N THR A 50 -26.62 23.92 7.97
CA THR A 50 -25.42 23.39 8.64
C THR A 50 -24.27 24.38 8.56
N SER A 51 -23.09 24.03 9.07
CA SER A 51 -21.92 24.91 9.06
C SER A 51 -20.95 24.57 7.91
N PRO A 52 -20.28 25.56 7.31
CA PRO A 52 -19.24 25.32 6.32
C PRO A 52 -18.13 24.38 6.83
N THR A 53 -17.80 24.49 8.12
CA THR A 53 -16.86 23.59 8.79
C THR A 53 -17.31 22.13 8.75
N LEU A 54 -18.61 21.87 8.95
CA LEU A 54 -19.14 20.51 8.91
C LEU A 54 -19.18 19.95 7.48
N ILE A 55 -19.54 20.78 6.49
CA ILE A 55 -19.43 20.43 5.07
C ILE A 55 -17.99 20.08 4.69
N SER A 56 -17.00 20.86 5.15
CA SER A 56 -15.58 20.56 4.94
C SER A 56 -15.18 19.23 5.57
N LYS A 57 -15.67 18.92 6.78
CA LYS A 57 -15.43 17.62 7.43
C LYS A 57 -16.02 16.46 6.63
N TYR A 58 -17.22 16.63 6.06
CA TYR A 58 -17.84 15.64 5.16
C TYR A 58 -16.98 15.38 3.92
N GLU A 59 -16.52 16.42 3.22
CA GLU A 59 -15.65 16.28 2.04
C GLU A 59 -14.23 15.78 2.34
N LYS A 60 -13.84 15.77 3.62
CA LYS A 60 -12.58 15.16 4.08
C LYS A 60 -12.77 13.75 4.63
N GLY A 61 -14.01 13.27 4.73
CA GLY A 61 -14.33 11.96 5.32
C GLY A 61 -14.17 11.91 6.84
N LEU A 62 -14.04 13.06 7.50
CA LEU A 62 -13.85 13.17 8.95
C LEU A 62 -15.16 13.10 9.73
N ALA A 63 -16.30 13.17 9.04
CA ALA A 63 -17.63 13.03 9.62
C ALA A 63 -18.62 12.54 8.56
N LYS A 64 -19.74 11.98 9.01
CA LYS A 64 -20.90 11.64 8.16
C LYS A 64 -22.14 12.41 8.64
N PRO A 65 -23.04 12.84 7.74
CA PRO A 65 -24.30 13.48 8.11
C PRO A 65 -25.22 12.52 8.85
N ARG A 66 -26.01 13.07 9.79
CA ARG A 66 -27.16 12.35 10.35
C ARG A 66 -28.27 12.26 9.32
N ILE A 67 -29.23 11.34 9.52
CA ILE A 67 -30.30 11.07 8.57
C ILE A 67 -31.05 12.33 8.12
N GLU A 68 -31.36 13.26 9.02
CA GLU A 68 -32.05 14.50 8.68
C GLU A 68 -31.20 15.46 7.84
N THR A 69 -29.90 15.55 8.12
CA THR A 69 -28.98 16.32 7.27
C THR A 69 -28.78 15.64 5.93
N ALA A 70 -28.72 14.30 5.89
CA ALA A 70 -28.58 13.51 4.66
C ALA A 70 -29.78 13.73 3.72
N LYS A 71 -31.02 13.75 4.24
CA LYS A 71 -32.22 14.09 3.46
C LYS A 71 -32.10 15.45 2.76
N ARG A 72 -31.73 16.50 3.52
CA ARG A 72 -31.53 17.85 2.97
C ARG A 72 -30.42 17.90 1.92
N ILE A 73 -29.34 17.14 2.15
CA ILE A 73 -28.25 17.01 1.18
C ILE A 73 -28.72 16.30 -0.09
N ALA A 74 -29.47 15.21 0.00
CA ALA A 74 -30.00 14.46 -1.14
C ALA A 74 -30.89 15.35 -2.02
N GLU A 75 -31.82 16.08 -1.39
CA GLU A 75 -32.69 17.06 -2.06
C GLU A 75 -31.89 18.14 -2.78
N LEU A 76 -30.91 18.76 -2.09
CA LEU A 76 -30.07 19.80 -2.66
C LEU A 76 -29.26 19.30 -3.87
N LEU A 77 -28.71 18.09 -3.77
CA LEU A 77 -27.88 17.47 -4.78
C LEU A 77 -28.67 16.81 -5.91
N LYS A 78 -30.00 16.79 -5.82
CA LYS A 78 -30.91 16.14 -6.78
C LYS A 78 -30.56 14.67 -7.00
N ILE A 79 -30.23 13.97 -5.92
CA ILE A 79 -29.99 12.53 -5.90
C ILE A 79 -31.01 11.87 -4.97
N ASP A 80 -31.37 10.63 -5.25
CA ASP A 80 -32.28 9.90 -4.38
C ASP A 80 -31.62 9.59 -3.03
N LEU A 81 -32.44 9.58 -1.97
CA LEU A 81 -31.96 9.34 -0.61
C LEU A 81 -31.33 7.95 -0.46
N THR A 82 -31.83 6.95 -1.20
CA THR A 82 -31.33 5.58 -1.15
C THR A 82 -29.88 5.52 -1.64
N THR A 83 -29.58 6.09 -2.81
CA THR A 83 -28.23 6.25 -3.35
C THR A 83 -27.31 6.98 -2.37
N LEU A 84 -27.82 8.03 -1.71
CA LEU A 84 -27.02 8.74 -0.71
C LEU A 84 -26.74 7.88 0.53
N ILE A 85 -27.71 7.10 1.00
CA ILE A 85 -27.55 6.19 2.15
C ILE A 85 -26.58 5.06 1.80
N GLU A 86 -26.71 4.44 0.64
CA GLU A 86 -25.76 3.45 0.15
C GLU A 86 -24.35 4.03 0.14
N SER A 87 -24.19 5.22 -0.45
CA SER A 87 -22.94 5.97 -0.48
C SER A 87 -22.37 6.26 0.93
N LEU A 88 -23.21 6.51 1.93
CA LEU A 88 -22.81 6.69 3.33
C LEU A 88 -22.30 5.40 3.99
N THR A 89 -22.74 4.24 3.52
CA THR A 89 -22.28 2.93 4.02
C THR A 89 -21.03 2.42 3.30
N GLN A 90 -20.75 2.89 2.09
CA GLN A 90 -19.56 2.50 1.36
C GLN A 90 -18.29 3.01 2.04
N GLU A 91 -17.33 2.10 2.24
CA GLU A 91 -15.99 2.45 2.67
C GLU A 91 -15.13 2.79 1.46
N GLU A 92 -14.28 3.81 1.59
CA GLU A 92 -13.30 4.14 0.55
C GLU A 92 -12.16 3.13 0.62
N VAL A 93 -12.18 2.12 -0.26
CA VAL A 93 -11.01 1.26 -0.46
C VAL A 93 -10.04 1.98 -1.40
N TYR A 94 -9.11 2.73 -0.80
CA TYR A 94 -7.97 3.28 -1.52
C TYR A 94 -6.98 2.16 -1.82
N LEU A 95 -6.64 1.99 -3.10
CA LEU A 95 -5.57 1.08 -3.51
C LEU A 95 -4.26 1.85 -3.62
N THR A 96 -3.24 1.33 -2.95
CA THR A 96 -1.86 1.69 -3.23
C THR A 96 -1.38 0.84 -4.39
N LYS A 97 -0.91 1.50 -5.45
CA LYS A 97 -0.13 0.91 -6.54
C LYS A 97 1.29 0.72 -6.03
N ILE A 98 1.88 -0.48 -6.07
CA ILE A 98 3.25 -0.78 -5.63
C ILE A 98 4.00 -1.41 -6.81
N PRO A 99 5.15 -0.86 -7.25
CA PRO A 99 5.90 -1.40 -8.37
C PRO A 99 6.54 -2.74 -8.00
N PHE A 100 6.56 -3.68 -8.94
CA PHE A 100 7.33 -4.90 -8.78
C PHE A 100 8.83 -4.64 -8.98
N TYR A 101 9.63 -5.30 -8.17
CA TYR A 101 11.09 -5.34 -8.28
C TYR A 101 11.50 -6.53 -9.16
N LEU A 102 12.33 -6.27 -10.16
CA LEU A 102 12.86 -7.25 -11.13
C LEU A 102 11.76 -8.05 -11.83
N THR A 103 10.98 -7.37 -12.67
CA THR A 103 9.97 -8.01 -13.51
C THR A 103 10.62 -8.63 -14.74
N GLU A 104 10.42 -9.94 -14.95
CA GLU A 104 10.94 -10.63 -16.14
C GLU A 104 10.09 -10.36 -17.40
N PHE A 105 8.89 -9.78 -17.24
CA PHE A 105 7.88 -9.77 -18.30
C PHE A 105 7.22 -8.41 -18.59
N ASP A 106 7.35 -7.41 -17.72
CA ASP A 106 6.87 -6.03 -18.00
C ASP A 106 7.42 -5.01 -16.98
N GLU A 107 8.08 -3.94 -17.44
CA GLU A 107 8.54 -2.84 -16.57
C GLU A 107 7.37 -2.08 -15.90
N ASP A 108 6.14 -2.30 -16.38
CA ASP A 108 4.91 -1.65 -15.94
C ASP A 108 4.00 -2.53 -15.05
N GLU A 109 4.51 -3.63 -14.46
CA GLU A 109 3.72 -4.45 -13.55
C GLU A 109 3.63 -3.82 -12.15
N PHE A 110 2.41 -3.70 -11.62
CA PHE A 110 2.16 -3.15 -10.29
C PHE A 110 1.22 -4.04 -9.47
N LEU A 111 1.53 -4.17 -8.18
CA LEU A 111 0.62 -4.72 -7.19
C LEU A 111 -0.34 -3.62 -6.71
N TYR A 112 -1.64 -3.87 -6.80
CA TYR A 112 -2.66 -3.01 -6.21
C TYR A 112 -3.13 -3.62 -4.90
N ILE A 113 -2.89 -2.93 -3.78
CA ILE A 113 -3.27 -3.42 -2.45
C ILE A 113 -4.09 -2.36 -1.69
N PRO A 114 -5.18 -2.74 -1.01
CA PRO A 114 -5.89 -1.84 -0.11
C PRO A 114 -4.95 -1.23 0.93
N ASN A 115 -5.03 0.09 1.12
CA ASN A 115 -4.24 0.80 2.13
C ASN A 115 -4.46 0.24 3.54
N THR A 116 -5.64 -0.34 3.80
CA THR A 116 -5.98 -0.99 5.07
C THR A 116 -5.14 -2.22 5.39
N LEU A 117 -4.49 -2.83 4.38
CA LEU A 117 -3.55 -3.95 4.56
C LEU A 117 -2.10 -3.49 4.74
N LEU A 118 -1.82 -2.20 4.55
CA LEU A 118 -0.49 -1.62 4.67
C LEU A 118 -0.28 -1.00 6.06
N PRO A 119 0.95 -0.99 6.58
CA PRO A 119 1.24 -0.35 7.85
C PRO A 119 1.14 1.18 7.74
N ASN A 120 0.39 1.79 8.66
CA ASN A 120 0.06 3.23 8.63
C ASN A 120 1.25 4.17 8.91
N ASN A 121 2.36 3.64 9.44
CA ASN A 121 3.55 4.41 9.85
C ASN A 121 4.67 4.44 8.79
N VAL A 122 4.45 3.84 7.63
CA VAL A 122 5.44 3.79 6.54
C VAL A 122 4.85 4.41 5.29
N SER A 123 5.63 5.27 4.62
CA SER A 123 5.21 5.85 3.36
C SER A 123 5.07 4.77 2.29
N PRO A 124 3.97 4.73 1.52
CA PRO A 124 3.84 3.84 0.36
C PRO A 124 4.99 3.93 -0.65
N SER A 125 5.70 5.06 -0.69
CA SER A 125 6.92 5.25 -1.50
C SER A 125 8.09 4.33 -1.16
N ASN A 126 8.02 3.69 -0.01
CA ASN A 126 9.07 2.82 0.48
C ASN A 126 8.71 1.35 0.28
N PHE A 127 7.62 1.05 -0.44
CA PHE A 127 7.24 -0.32 -0.75
C PHE A 127 7.62 -0.73 -2.16
N LEU A 128 8.09 -1.96 -2.27
CA LEU A 128 8.29 -2.70 -3.52
C LEU A 128 7.54 -4.02 -3.42
N ALA A 129 6.97 -4.49 -4.53
CA ALA A 129 6.44 -5.83 -4.63
C ALA A 129 7.52 -6.78 -5.17
N TYR A 130 7.54 -8.04 -4.76
CA TYR A 130 8.47 -9.03 -5.29
C TYR A 130 7.80 -10.39 -5.41
N LYS A 131 7.96 -11.08 -6.54
CA LYS A 131 7.46 -12.43 -6.72
C LYS A 131 8.49 -13.42 -6.16
N TYR A 132 8.18 -14.06 -5.04
CA TYR A 132 9.08 -15.00 -4.42
C TYR A 132 9.24 -16.25 -5.28
N GLN A 133 10.48 -16.58 -5.60
CA GLN A 133 10.84 -17.75 -6.40
C GLN A 133 11.69 -18.72 -5.56
N GLY A 134 11.19 -19.94 -5.40
CA GLY A 134 11.88 -21.04 -4.72
C GLY A 134 11.21 -21.46 -3.42
N ASN A 135 11.89 -22.31 -2.65
CA ASN A 135 11.35 -22.96 -1.44
C ASN A 135 12.24 -22.81 -0.20
N SER A 136 13.28 -22.00 -0.29
CA SER A 136 14.24 -21.79 0.80
C SER A 136 13.68 -21.15 2.06
N MET A 137 12.53 -20.49 1.95
CA MET A 137 11.85 -19.86 3.10
C MET A 137 10.62 -20.65 3.52
N GLU A 138 10.43 -21.88 3.02
CA GLU A 138 9.38 -22.76 3.51
C GLU A 138 9.59 -23.10 5.00
N PRO A 139 8.51 -23.23 5.79
CA PRO A 139 7.10 -23.12 5.38
C PRO A 139 6.54 -21.67 5.42
N ILE A 140 7.38 -20.67 5.70
CA ILE A 140 6.95 -19.29 5.93
C ILE A 140 6.51 -18.61 4.63
N LEU A 141 7.29 -18.80 3.56
CA LEU A 141 6.98 -18.33 2.21
C LEU A 141 6.93 -19.52 1.25
N GLN A 142 5.96 -19.51 0.33
CA GLN A 142 5.82 -20.53 -0.71
C GLN A 142 6.21 -19.98 -2.07
N HIS A 143 6.72 -20.85 -2.96
CA HIS A 143 7.03 -20.48 -4.34
C HIS A 143 5.81 -19.82 -5.00
N GLY A 144 6.01 -18.64 -5.58
CA GLY A 144 4.95 -17.85 -6.19
C GLY A 144 4.24 -16.87 -5.25
N ASP A 145 4.58 -16.82 -3.96
CA ASP A 145 4.07 -15.78 -3.05
C ASP A 145 4.46 -14.38 -3.58
N THR A 146 3.52 -13.44 -3.55
CA THR A 146 3.82 -12.01 -3.79
C THR A 146 4.15 -11.36 -2.46
N LEU A 147 5.34 -10.79 -2.35
CA LEU A 147 5.82 -10.13 -1.14
C LEU A 147 5.69 -8.60 -1.25
N ILE A 148 5.49 -7.93 -0.12
CA ILE A 148 5.75 -6.49 0.00
C ILE A 148 7.02 -6.29 0.81
N VAL A 149 7.95 -5.55 0.22
CA VAL A 149 9.27 -5.23 0.76
C VAL A 149 9.29 -3.75 1.13
N ASN A 150 9.53 -3.46 2.39
CA ASN A 150 9.79 -2.11 2.88
C ASN A 150 11.29 -1.78 2.76
N THR A 151 11.61 -0.81 1.92
CA THR A 151 12.99 -0.32 1.67
C THR A 151 13.51 0.57 2.79
N THR A 152 12.66 0.95 3.76
CA THR A 152 13.08 1.65 4.97
C THR A 152 13.11 0.69 6.15
N TYR A 153 14.32 0.30 6.57
CA TYR A 153 14.57 -0.63 7.66
C TYR A 153 15.74 -0.14 8.52
N ASP A 154 15.78 -0.57 9.78
CA ASP A 154 16.89 -0.28 10.71
C ASP A 154 17.66 -1.58 11.01
N MET A 155 18.97 -1.57 10.79
CA MET A 155 19.84 -2.71 11.10
C MET A 155 20.07 -2.89 12.61
N ASN A 156 19.78 -1.87 13.41
CA ASN A 156 19.87 -1.93 14.87
C ASN A 156 18.56 -2.40 15.52
N ASP A 157 17.54 -2.76 14.72
CA ASP A 157 16.33 -3.35 15.24
C ASP A 157 16.67 -4.69 15.91
N ASN A 158 16.22 -4.87 17.15
CA ASN A 158 16.43 -6.10 17.92
C ASN A 158 15.85 -7.34 17.22
N CYS A 159 14.91 -7.15 16.30
CA CYS A 159 14.30 -8.21 15.50
C CYS A 159 15.00 -8.44 14.14
N PHE A 160 16.04 -7.66 13.80
CA PHE A 160 16.70 -7.72 12.49
C PHE A 160 17.07 -9.14 12.07
N ASN A 161 17.65 -9.94 12.96
CA ASN A 161 18.02 -11.32 12.64
C ASN A 161 16.82 -12.27 12.43
N LYS A 162 15.63 -11.94 12.93
CA LYS A 162 14.43 -12.77 12.76
C LYS A 162 13.63 -12.41 11.52
N ASP A 163 13.84 -11.21 11.02
CA ASP A 163 13.13 -10.71 9.85
C ASP A 163 13.61 -11.35 8.55
N ILE A 164 12.78 -11.29 7.53
CA ILE A 164 13.10 -11.76 6.18
C ILE A 164 13.42 -10.54 5.33
N PHE A 165 14.48 -10.61 4.56
CA PHE A 165 14.93 -9.54 3.68
C PHE A 165 14.98 -10.00 2.24
N LEU A 166 14.69 -9.07 1.34
CA LEU A 166 15.09 -9.17 -0.05
C LEU A 166 16.50 -8.59 -0.18
N VAL A 167 17.43 -9.39 -0.68
CA VAL A 167 18.83 -8.98 -0.87
C VAL A 167 19.28 -9.30 -2.29
N MET A 168 20.15 -8.46 -2.82
CA MET A 168 20.79 -8.65 -4.10
C MET A 168 22.29 -8.80 -3.87
N THR A 169 22.87 -9.85 -4.45
CA THR A 169 24.32 -10.03 -4.54
C THR A 169 24.77 -9.79 -5.98
N ASP A 170 26.08 -9.90 -6.24
CA ASP A 170 26.64 -9.76 -7.59
C ASP A 170 25.98 -10.72 -8.60
N ASP A 171 25.57 -11.91 -8.15
CA ASP A 171 25.16 -13.01 -9.02
C ASP A 171 23.65 -13.31 -8.95
N ASN A 172 23.00 -13.06 -7.81
CA ASN A 172 21.66 -13.58 -7.53
C ASN A 172 20.86 -12.68 -6.58
N VAL A 173 19.54 -12.90 -6.59
CA VAL A 173 18.60 -12.29 -5.64
C VAL A 173 18.13 -13.34 -4.66
N TYR A 174 18.12 -13.00 -3.38
CA TYR A 174 17.72 -13.90 -2.32
C TYR A 174 16.63 -13.28 -1.44
N THR A 175 15.70 -14.12 -1.00
CA THR A 175 14.79 -13.83 0.10
C THR A 175 15.22 -14.68 1.29
N ARG A 176 15.83 -14.07 2.31
CA ARG A 176 16.53 -14.78 3.40
C ARG A 176 16.52 -13.99 4.70
N HIS A 177 16.84 -14.67 5.80
CA HIS A 177 17.26 -14.00 7.02
C HIS A 177 18.70 -13.50 6.90
N ILE A 178 19.00 -12.43 7.64
CA ILE A 178 20.34 -11.84 7.71
C ILE A 178 20.74 -11.73 9.18
N ALA A 179 21.87 -12.33 9.55
CA ALA A 179 22.54 -12.06 10.82
C ALA A 179 23.82 -11.27 10.60
N VAL A 180 24.17 -10.43 11.58
CA VAL A 180 25.47 -9.77 11.62
C VAL A 180 26.52 -10.82 12.01
N GLY A 181 27.50 -11.07 11.14
CA GLY A 181 28.63 -11.94 11.41
C GLY A 181 29.81 -11.16 12.02
N ASP A 182 31.03 -11.49 11.59
CA ASP A 182 32.21 -10.70 11.91
C ASP A 182 32.14 -9.27 11.33
N LYS A 183 33.05 -8.37 11.76
CA LYS A 183 33.02 -6.91 11.47
C LYS A 183 32.73 -6.49 10.01
N ASN A 184 32.97 -7.37 9.03
CA ASN A 184 32.80 -7.07 7.59
C ASN A 184 31.80 -7.97 6.86
N ASN A 185 31.16 -8.93 7.53
CA ASN A 185 30.35 -9.96 6.89
C ASN A 185 28.93 -10.03 7.47
N PHE A 186 27.97 -10.32 6.60
CA PHE A 186 26.67 -10.85 6.97
C PHE A 186 26.66 -12.37 6.84
N ILE A 187 25.86 -13.02 7.68
CA ILE A 187 25.48 -14.43 7.55
C ILE A 187 24.09 -14.47 6.94
N ILE A 188 23.96 -15.13 5.79
CA ILE A 188 22.69 -15.32 5.09
C ILE A 188 22.21 -16.74 5.34
N TYR A 189 20.96 -16.89 5.80
CA TYR A 189 20.40 -18.20 6.10
C TYR A 189 18.91 -18.30 5.77
N ALA A 190 18.51 -19.54 5.49
CA ALA A 190 17.17 -19.95 5.11
C ALA A 190 16.36 -20.41 6.32
N SER A 191 15.03 -20.36 6.24
CA SER A 191 14.16 -21.06 7.20
C SER A 191 14.04 -22.55 6.86
N ASN A 192 14.17 -22.89 5.57
CA ASN A 192 14.18 -24.27 5.11
C ASN A 192 15.56 -24.92 5.39
N ASN A 193 15.58 -25.97 6.21
CA ASN A 193 16.78 -26.67 6.67
C ASN A 193 17.57 -27.41 5.58
N MET A 194 17.00 -27.57 4.38
CA MET A 194 17.69 -28.14 3.21
C MET A 194 18.76 -27.20 2.65
N TYR A 195 18.75 -25.93 3.05
CA TYR A 195 19.67 -24.90 2.58
C TYR A 195 20.70 -24.56 3.66
N GLN A 196 21.98 -24.62 3.29
CA GLN A 196 23.07 -24.19 4.17
C GLN A 196 23.18 -22.66 4.23
N SER A 197 23.57 -22.16 5.40
CA SER A 197 23.93 -20.74 5.56
C SER A 197 25.29 -20.45 4.93
N PHE A 198 25.52 -19.21 4.52
CA PHE A 198 26.80 -18.76 3.99
C PHE A 198 27.13 -17.34 4.47
N GLU A 199 28.41 -17.01 4.49
CA GLU A 199 28.89 -15.67 4.78
C GLU A 199 29.11 -14.87 3.50
N ILE A 200 28.82 -13.58 3.57
CA ILE A 200 29.06 -12.64 2.47
C ILE A 200 29.51 -11.29 3.00
N SER A 201 30.51 -10.71 2.34
CA SER A 201 31.00 -9.37 2.69
C SER A 201 29.91 -8.33 2.46
N HIS A 202 29.80 -7.33 3.36
CA HIS A 202 28.91 -6.19 3.21
C HIS A 202 29.11 -5.42 1.88
N GLN A 203 30.27 -5.55 1.24
CA GLN A 203 30.57 -4.90 -0.03
C GLN A 203 29.95 -5.61 -1.25
N ARG A 204 29.55 -6.88 -1.09
CA ARG A 204 29.04 -7.75 -2.17
C ARG A 204 27.54 -8.04 -2.05
N ILE A 205 26.86 -7.32 -1.16
CA ILE A 205 25.45 -7.51 -0.88
C ILE A 205 24.78 -6.15 -0.69
N GLU A 206 23.67 -5.97 -1.39
CA GLU A 206 22.75 -4.87 -1.18
C GLU A 206 21.47 -5.43 -0.55
N ILE A 207 21.13 -4.92 0.64
CA ILE A 207 19.84 -5.22 1.26
C ILE A 207 18.81 -4.27 0.65
N ILE A 208 17.90 -4.81 -0.16
CA ILE A 208 16.87 -4.04 -0.85
C ILE A 208 15.81 -3.57 0.16
N GLY A 209 15.42 -4.46 1.07
CA GLY A 209 14.51 -4.12 2.15
C GLY A 209 13.98 -5.32 2.92
N LYS A 210 13.20 -5.02 3.96
CA LYS A 210 12.55 -6.00 4.83
C LYS A 210 11.21 -6.44 4.24
N VAL A 211 10.97 -7.75 4.16
CA VAL A 211 9.66 -8.31 3.83
C VAL A 211 8.71 -8.04 5.00
N ILE A 212 7.61 -7.34 4.74
CA ILE A 212 6.62 -6.96 5.77
C ILE A 212 5.26 -7.62 5.56
N TRP A 213 5.03 -8.23 4.40
CA TRP A 213 3.77 -8.87 4.05
C TRP A 213 3.96 -9.88 2.92
N ARG A 214 3.06 -10.87 2.86
CA ARG A 214 2.98 -11.85 1.76
C ARG A 214 1.52 -12.07 1.34
N SER A 215 1.31 -12.35 0.06
CA SER A 215 0.10 -12.94 -0.52
C SER A 215 0.44 -14.28 -1.13
N GLY A 216 -0.30 -15.31 -0.75
CA GLY A 216 -0.19 -16.65 -1.30
C GLY A 216 -1.44 -17.44 -0.96
N PHE A 217 -1.89 -18.29 -1.89
CA PHE A 217 -2.94 -19.26 -1.59
C PHE A 217 -2.31 -20.39 -0.76
N ILE A 218 -3.02 -20.85 0.28
CA ILE A 218 -2.61 -21.98 1.14
C ILE A 218 -3.06 -23.28 0.48
#